data_AF-A0A3R7JR25-F1
#
_entry.id   AF-A0A3R7JR25-F1
#
_cell.length_a   1.000
_cell.length_b   1.000
_cell.length_c   1.000
_cell.angle_alpha   90.00
_cell.angle_beta   90.00
_cell.angle_gamma   90.00
#
_symmetry.space_group_name_H-M   'P 1'
#
loop_
_entity.id
_entity.type
_entity.pdbx_description
1 polymer ?
#
loop_
_entity_poly.entity_id
_entity_poly.type
_entity_poly.pdbx_seq_one_letter_code
_entity_poly.pdbx_strand_id
1 'polypeptide(L)'
;MPTISARLPSEEKAELDDVAELLSEDRSTTIRKALREGLETLRLRVAVEQYQSGDVSAAEAAQLADLSIAEWLDVARERNLTTQLELSDLELDADTAAEL
;
A
#
# COMPACT_ATOMS: atom_id res chain seq x y z
N MET A 1 -0.62 25.64 5.20
CA MET A 1 -0.06 24.31 4.84
C MET A 1 1.38 24.52 4.37
N PRO A 2 2.30 23.58 4.64
CA PRO A 2 3.64 23.65 4.07
C PRO A 2 3.58 23.62 2.54
N THR A 3 4.51 24.31 1.88
CA THR A 3 4.61 24.37 0.42
C THR A 3 5.72 23.43 -0.05
N ILE A 4 5.46 22.69 -1.12
CA ILE A 4 6.46 21.87 -1.83
C ILE A 4 6.60 22.44 -3.25
N SER A 5 7.83 22.56 -3.72
CA SER A 5 8.15 22.95 -5.10
C SER A 5 8.84 21.79 -5.80
N ALA A 6 8.29 21.34 -6.92
CA ALA A 6 8.88 20.30 -7.77
C ALA A 6 9.16 20.84 -9.17
N ARG A 7 10.23 20.36 -9.80
CA ARG A 7 10.54 20.65 -11.20
C ARG A 7 10.00 19.49 -12.04
N LEU A 8 9.08 19.80 -12.95
CA LEU A 8 8.46 18.83 -13.85
C LEU A 8 8.87 19.17 -15.30
N PRO A 9 9.17 18.16 -16.13
CA PRO A 9 9.20 18.31 -17.58
C PRO A 9 7.90 18.93 -18.11
N SER A 10 7.95 19.57 -19.28
CA SER A 10 6.76 20.19 -19.89
C SER A 10 5.66 19.18 -20.20
N GLU A 11 6.03 17.94 -20.52
CA GLU A 11 5.11 16.83 -20.83
C GLU A 11 4.31 16.43 -19.59
N GLU A 12 4.97 16.14 -18.46
CA GLU A 12 4.30 15.80 -17.19
C GLU A 12 3.39 16.93 -16.69
N LYS A 13 3.80 18.18 -16.90
CA LYS A 13 2.94 19.34 -16.58
C LYS A 13 1.67 19.36 -17.44
N ALA A 14 1.78 19.02 -18.72
CA ALA A 14 0.62 18.96 -19.62
C ALA A 14 -0.32 17.82 -19.24
N GLU A 15 0.21 16.63 -18.94
CA GLU A 15 -0.61 15.50 -18.44
C GLU A 15 -1.37 15.87 -17.18
N LEU A 16 -0.73 16.58 -16.24
CA LEU A 16 -1.39 17.05 -15.03
C LEU A 16 -2.55 18.03 -15.33
N ASP A 17 -2.40 18.87 -16.37
CA ASP A 17 -3.43 19.80 -16.81
C ASP A 17 -4.61 19.07 -17.44
N ASP A 18 -4.34 18.07 -18.27
CA ASP A 18 -5.36 17.21 -18.88
C ASP A 18 -6.17 16.46 -17.82
N VAL A 19 -5.50 15.95 -16.77
CA VAL A 19 -6.19 15.28 -15.64
C VAL A 19 -7.01 16.28 -14.82
N ALA A 20 -6.52 17.50 -14.61
CA ALA A 20 -7.27 18.53 -13.90
C ALA A 20 -8.55 18.90 -14.65
N GLU A 21 -8.48 19.03 -15.98
CA GLU A 21 -9.65 19.25 -16.83
C GLU A 21 -10.63 18.06 -16.77
N LEU A 22 -10.13 16.83 -16.89
CA LEU A 22 -10.93 15.60 -16.80
C LEU A 22 -11.71 15.51 -15.49
N LEU A 23 -11.09 15.90 -14.37
CA LEU A 23 -11.70 15.87 -13.05
C LEU A 23 -12.54 17.12 -12.74
N SER A 24 -12.50 18.14 -13.62
CA SER A 24 -13.09 19.47 -13.36
C SER A 24 -12.58 20.09 -12.04
N GLU A 25 -11.30 19.90 -11.75
CA GLU A 25 -10.63 20.38 -10.54
C GLU A 25 -9.53 21.42 -10.88
N ASP A 26 -9.12 22.23 -9.91
CA ASP A 26 -7.95 23.07 -10.09
C ASP A 26 -6.66 22.25 -9.98
N ARG A 27 -5.61 22.70 -10.68
CA ARG A 27 -4.29 22.05 -10.71
C ARG A 27 -3.75 21.71 -9.32
N SER A 28 -3.92 22.59 -8.33
CA SER A 28 -3.36 22.34 -6.99
C SER A 28 -4.11 21.22 -6.27
N THR A 29 -5.42 21.13 -6.48
CA THR A 29 -6.24 20.02 -5.96
C THR A 29 -5.87 18.71 -6.63
N THR A 30 -5.74 18.70 -7.95
CA THR A 30 -5.31 17.53 -8.71
C THR A 30 -3.92 17.05 -8.31
N ILE A 31 -2.94 17.95 -8.14
CA ILE A 31 -1.59 17.60 -7.65
C ILE A 31 -1.66 16.90 -6.29
N ARG A 32 -2.42 17.46 -5.34
CA ARG A 32 -2.52 16.87 -4.00
C ARG A 32 -3.19 15.49 -4.03
N LYS A 33 -4.19 15.33 -4.89
CA LYS A 33 -4.88 14.05 -5.08
C LYS A 33 -3.93 13.01 -5.67
N ALA A 34 -3.27 13.33 -6.78
CA ALA A 34 -2.27 12.45 -7.42
C ALA A 34 -1.13 12.08 -6.46
N LEU A 35 -0.64 13.04 -5.64
CA LEU A 35 0.39 12.77 -4.65
C LEU A 35 -0.10 11.78 -3.58
N ARG A 36 -1.33 11.92 -3.08
CA ARG A 36 -1.89 11.01 -2.08
C ARG A 36 -2.02 9.60 -2.65
N GLU A 37 -2.66 9.46 -3.80
CA GLU A 37 -2.87 8.16 -4.48
C GLU A 37 -1.52 7.51 -4.85
N GLY A 38 -0.54 8.32 -5.28
CA GLY A 38 0.82 7.87 -5.55
C GLY A 38 1.54 7.35 -4.30
N LEU A 39 1.42 8.05 -3.16
CA LEU A 39 2.02 7.60 -1.90
C LEU A 39 1.41 6.30 -1.39
N GLU A 40 0.07 6.15 -1.48
CA GLU A 40 -0.63 4.90 -1.16
C GLU A 40 -0.14 3.75 -2.05
N THR A 41 -0.03 3.99 -3.36
CA THR A 41 0.47 3.00 -4.33
C THR A 41 1.91 2.57 -4.03
N LEU A 42 2.78 3.53 -3.72
CA LEU A 42 4.20 3.26 -3.40
C LEU A 42 4.34 2.41 -2.14
N ARG A 43 3.59 2.75 -1.08
CA ARG A 43 3.59 1.99 0.18
C ARG A 43 3.10 0.56 -0.02
N LEU A 44 1.99 0.40 -0.73
CA LEU A 44 1.42 -0.92 -1.02
C LEU A 44 2.40 -1.80 -1.79
N ARG A 45 3.09 -1.25 -2.80
CA ARG A 45 4.12 -1.99 -3.54
C ARG A 45 5.23 -2.50 -2.63
N VAL A 46 5.77 -1.63 -1.78
CA VAL A 46 6.85 -2.00 -0.84
C VAL A 46 6.38 -3.04 0.18
N ALA A 47 5.16 -2.90 0.70
CA ALA A 47 4.58 -3.86 1.64
C ALA A 47 4.42 -5.26 1.00
N VAL A 48 3.97 -5.32 -0.25
CA VAL A 48 3.84 -6.57 -1.00
C VAL A 48 5.19 -7.22 -1.25
N GLU A 49 6.19 -6.45 -1.70
CA GLU A 49 7.54 -6.95 -1.95
C GLU A 49 8.16 -7.55 -0.67
N GLN A 50 8.08 -6.83 0.46
CA GLN A 50 8.63 -7.31 1.73
C GLN A 50 7.85 -8.48 2.33
N TYR A 51 6.52 -8.51 2.16
CA TYR A 51 5.73 -9.65 2.61
C TYR A 51 6.07 -10.90 1.80
N GLN A 52 6.25 -10.77 0.48
CA GLN A 52 6.61 -11.88 -0.41
C GLN A 52 7.98 -12.48 -0.10
N SER A 53 8.95 -11.66 0.29
CA SER A 53 10.28 -12.15 0.72
C SER A 53 10.30 -12.77 2.11
N GLY A 54 9.20 -12.65 2.87
CA GLY A 54 9.14 -13.10 4.26
C GLY A 54 9.83 -12.15 5.23
N ASP A 55 10.21 -10.94 4.79
CA ASP A 55 10.90 -9.94 5.63
C ASP A 55 9.97 -9.32 6.68
N VAL A 56 8.65 -9.34 6.43
CA VAL A 56 7.64 -8.80 7.32
C VAL A 56 6.45 -9.75 7.48
N SER A 57 5.85 -9.74 8.66
CA SER A 57 4.57 -10.40 8.94
C SER A 57 3.40 -9.73 8.21
N ALA A 58 2.24 -10.38 8.18
CA ALA A 58 1.02 -9.79 7.61
C ALA A 58 0.60 -8.49 8.34
N ALA A 59 0.81 -8.40 9.65
CA ALA A 59 0.50 -7.21 10.43
C ALA A 59 1.46 -6.05 10.15
N GLU A 60 2.74 -6.33 9.98
CA GLU A 60 3.75 -5.33 9.60
C GLU A 60 3.54 -4.84 8.16
N ALA A 61 3.18 -5.74 7.24
CA ALA A 61 2.84 -5.38 5.87
C ALA A 61 1.59 -4.47 5.81
N ALA A 62 0.57 -4.77 6.61
CA ALA A 62 -0.60 -3.90 6.76
C ALA A 62 -0.21 -2.50 7.25
N GLN A 63 0.63 -2.40 8.28
CA GLN A 63 1.13 -1.13 8.80
C GLN A 63 1.95 -0.35 7.76
N LEU A 64 2.83 -1.04 7.01
CA LEU A 64 3.62 -0.43 5.93
C LEU A 64 2.74 0.16 4.82
N ALA A 65 1.66 -0.54 4.49
CA ALA A 65 0.68 -0.12 3.50
C ALA A 65 -0.30 0.96 4.01
N ASP A 66 -0.25 1.31 5.31
CA ASP A 66 -1.23 2.17 5.99
C ASP A 66 -2.67 1.61 5.92
N LEU A 67 -2.78 0.28 6.09
CA LEU A 67 -4.01 -0.49 6.04
C LEU A 67 -4.29 -1.17 7.38
N SER A 68 -5.57 -1.44 7.65
CA SER A 68 -5.93 -2.42 8.67
C SER A 68 -5.51 -3.83 8.24
N ILE A 69 -5.39 -4.75 9.21
CA ILE A 69 -5.08 -6.14 8.90
C ILE A 69 -6.12 -6.78 7.96
N ALA A 70 -7.39 -6.39 8.06
CA ALA A 70 -8.45 -6.91 7.21
C ALA A 70 -8.26 -6.47 5.74
N GLU A 71 -8.01 -5.19 5.51
CA GLU A 71 -7.73 -4.64 4.17
C GLU A 71 -6.47 -5.25 3.57
N TRP A 72 -5.45 -5.49 4.40
CA TRP A 72 -4.25 -6.20 3.96
C TRP A 72 -4.54 -7.64 3.51
N LEU A 73 -5.38 -8.38 4.22
CA LEU A 73 -5.73 -9.75 3.84
C LEU A 73 -6.52 -9.78 2.52
N ASP A 74 -7.32 -8.75 2.22
CA ASP A 74 -7.96 -8.58 0.93
C ASP A 74 -6.92 -8.35 -0.19
N VAL A 75 -5.97 -7.43 0.04
CA VAL A 75 -4.83 -7.19 -0.85
C VAL A 75 -4.02 -8.46 -1.12
N ALA A 76 -3.73 -9.22 -0.06
CA ALA A 76 -2.95 -10.45 -0.13
C ALA A 76 -3.67 -11.51 -0.97
N ARG A 77 -4.97 -11.68 -0.76
CA ARG A 77 -5.81 -12.58 -1.56
C ARG A 77 -5.83 -12.17 -3.03
N GLU A 78 -6.09 -10.90 -3.33
CA GLU A 78 -6.14 -10.37 -4.71
C GLU A 78 -4.81 -10.56 -5.46
N ARG A 79 -3.68 -10.50 -4.74
CA ARG A 79 -2.34 -10.68 -5.28
C ARG A 79 -1.81 -12.11 -5.17
N ASN A 80 -2.63 -13.06 -4.72
CA ASN A 80 -2.25 -14.46 -4.48
C ASN A 80 -1.01 -14.62 -3.59
N LEU A 81 -0.91 -13.80 -2.55
CA LEU A 81 0.12 -13.91 -1.53
C LEU A 81 -0.28 -15.03 -0.56
N THR A 82 0.53 -16.08 -0.46
CA THR A 82 0.29 -17.19 0.45
C THR A 82 0.59 -16.78 1.89
N THR A 83 0.02 -17.51 2.85
CA THR A 83 0.39 -17.33 4.25
C THR A 83 1.88 -17.65 4.41
N GLN A 84 2.61 -16.82 5.15
CA GLN A 84 4.00 -17.07 5.55
C GLN A 84 4.08 -17.99 6.78
N LEU A 85 3.08 -18.87 6.95
CA LEU A 85 3.00 -19.81 8.06
C LEU A 85 3.50 -21.16 7.59
N GLU A 86 4.39 -21.74 8.37
CA GLU A 86 4.83 -23.11 8.23
C GLU A 86 3.92 -24.04 9.04
N LEU A 87 3.94 -25.34 8.73
CA LEU A 87 3.16 -26.33 9.47
C LEU A 87 3.45 -26.29 10.98
N SER A 88 4.72 -26.11 11.35
CA SER A 88 5.15 -26.04 12.74
C SER A 88 4.53 -24.87 13.51
N ASP A 89 4.25 -23.75 12.83
CA ASP A 89 3.59 -22.60 13.46
C ASP A 89 2.15 -22.96 13.84
N LEU A 90 1.46 -23.67 12.94
CA LEU A 90 0.08 -24.12 13.17
C LEU A 90 -0.02 -25.21 14.24
N GLU A 91 0.95 -26.12 14.29
CA GLU A 91 1.04 -27.15 15.33
C GLU A 91 1.25 -26.51 16.71
N LEU A 92 2.16 -25.54 16.82
CA LEU A 92 2.41 -24.81 18.07
C LEU A 92 1.17 -24.06 18.57
N ASP A 93 0.46 -23.39 17.66
CA ASP A 93 -0.80 -22.69 17.99
C ASP A 93 -1.85 -23.68 18.52
N ALA A 94 -1.97 -24.85 17.91
CA ALA A 94 -2.93 -25.88 18.30
C ALA A 94 -2.60 -26.49 19.68
N ASP A 95 -1.33 -26.78 19.94
CA ASP A 95 -0.86 -27.29 21.24
C ASP A 95 -1.10 -26.27 22.35
N THR A 96 -0.75 -25.00 22.10
CA THR A 96 -0.96 -23.90 23.06
C THR A 96 -2.44 -23.73 23.40
N ALA A 97 -3.33 -23.83 22.40
CA ALA A 97 -4.77 -23.70 22.62
C ALA A 97 -5.35 -24.86 23.44
N ALA A 98 -4.76 -26.06 23.39
CA ALA A 98 -5.21 -27.21 24.16
C ALA A 98 -4.86 -27.13 25.65
N GLU A 99 -3.94 -26.24 26.04
CA GLU A 99 -3.52 -26.02 27.43
C GLU A 99 -4.35 -24.94 28.16
N LEU A 100 -5.24 -24.23 27.47
CA LEU A 100 -6.14 -23.19 28.01
C LEU A 100 -7.45 -23.77 28.58
#